data_AF-A0A919LR05-F1
#
_entry.id   AF-A0A919LR05-F1
#
_cell.length_a   1.000
_cell.length_b   1.000
_cell.length_c   1.000
_cell.angle_alpha   90.00
_cell.angle_beta   90.00
_cell.angle_gamma   90.00
#
_symmetry.space_group_name_H-M   'P 1'
#
loop_
_entity.id
_entity.type
_entity.pdbx_description
1 polymer ?
#
loop_
_entity_poly.entity_id
_entity_poly.type
_entity_poly.pdbx_seq_one_letter_code
_entity_poly.pdbx_strand_id
1 'polypeptide(L)'
;MRRGEILRVSDVNLRLGAAVAEVEGLYAALLRAGSSERRARLQAELARAAGRLAVLADGLPKAPPLTVGVRRSRRARRRALVERGAAWIIARCGRAGR
;
A
#
# COMPACT_ATOMS: atom_id res chain seq x y z
N MET A 1 21.96 14.47 5.08
CA MET A 1 20.52 14.78 4.99
C MET A 1 20.21 15.95 5.90
N ARG A 2 19.50 16.96 5.39
CA ARG A 2 19.10 18.14 6.18
C ARG A 2 17.87 17.78 7.05
N ARG A 3 17.74 18.37 8.24
CA ARG A 3 16.66 18.06 9.22
C ARG A 3 15.24 18.11 8.60
N GLY A 4 14.99 19.03 7.66
CA GLY A 4 13.73 19.15 6.93
C GLY A 4 13.42 17.98 5.98
N GLU A 5 14.43 17.32 5.44
CA GLU A 5 14.25 16.12 4.60
C GLU A 5 13.84 14.91 5.45
N ILE A 6 14.39 14.80 6.66
CA ILE A 6 14.08 13.71 7.60
C ILE A 6 12.62 13.78 8.04
N LEU A 7 12.12 14.98 8.36
CA LEU A 7 10.72 15.18 8.75
C LEU A 7 9.75 14.87 7.60
N ARG A 8 10.08 15.28 6.37
CA ARG A 8 9.28 14.93 5.18
C ARG A 8 9.23 13.42 4.94
N VAL A 9 10.37 12.74 5.00
CA VAL A 9 10.43 11.27 4.82
C VAL A 9 9.64 10.57 5.93
N SER A 10 9.68 11.06 7.16
CA SER A 10 8.89 10.50 8.26
C SER A 10 7.39 10.64 8.05
N ASP A 11 6.92 11.83 7.65
CA ASP A 11 5.50 12.09 7.36
C ASP A 11 4.98 11.22 6.21
N VAL A 12 5.74 11.11 5.11
CA VAL A 12 5.39 10.24 3.98
C VAL A 12 5.31 8.76 4.41
N ASN A 13 6.26 8.28 5.21
CA ASN A 13 6.22 6.90 5.71
C ASN A 13 5.03 6.64 6.64
N LEU A 14 4.62 7.63 7.45
CA LEU A 14 3.44 7.53 8.32
C LEU A 14 2.15 7.46 7.49
N ARG A 15 2.01 8.33 6.50
CA ARG A 15 0.86 8.32 5.57
C ARG A 15 0.75 7.00 4.81
N LEU A 16 1.88 6.48 4.33
CA LEU A 16 1.92 5.17 3.68
C LEU A 16 1.51 4.06 4.65
N GLY A 17 2.02 4.08 5.88
CA GLY A 17 1.66 3.11 6.91
C GLY A 17 0.17 3.16 7.26
N ALA A 18 -0.41 4.34 7.38
CA ALA A 18 -1.84 4.53 7.63
C ALA A 18 -2.70 3.99 6.47
N ALA A 19 -2.34 4.30 5.22
CA ALA A 19 -3.04 3.79 4.04
C ALA A 19 -2.99 2.25 3.95
N VAL A 20 -1.86 1.64 4.29
CA VAL A 20 -1.75 0.17 4.36
C VAL A 20 -2.65 -0.39 5.47
N ALA A 21 -2.66 0.22 6.65
CA ALA A 21 -3.50 -0.21 7.77
C ALA A 21 -5.01 -0.10 7.43
N GLU A 22 -5.42 0.93 6.70
CA GLU A 22 -6.78 1.10 6.20
C GLU A 22 -7.19 -0.05 5.27
N VAL A 23 -6.34 -0.40 4.30
CA VAL A 23 -6.58 -1.52 3.38
C VAL A 23 -6.65 -2.86 4.14
N GLU A 24 -5.72 -3.10 5.08
CA GLU A 24 -5.74 -4.30 5.93
C GLU A 24 -7.06 -4.39 6.75
N GLY A 25 -7.51 -3.27 7.31
CA GLY A 25 -8.75 -3.19 8.09
C GLY A 25 -10.01 -3.45 7.25
N LEU A 26 -10.11 -2.83 6.08
CA LEU A 26 -11.24 -3.03 5.15
C LEU A 26 -11.30 -4.47 4.65
N TYR A 27 -10.16 -5.08 4.35
CA TYR A 27 -10.09 -6.48 3.95
C TYR A 27 -10.53 -7.42 5.09
N ALA A 28 -10.07 -7.18 6.32
CA ALA A 28 -10.52 -7.94 7.48
C ALA A 28 -12.04 -7.79 7.74
N ALA A 29 -12.59 -6.58 7.57
CA ALA A 29 -14.02 -6.35 7.67
C ALA A 29 -14.82 -7.09 6.58
N LEU A 30 -14.29 -7.13 5.35
CA LEU A 30 -14.89 -7.85 4.23
C LEU A 30 -14.95 -9.37 4.49
N LEU A 31 -13.90 -9.95 5.08
CA LEU A 31 -13.88 -11.37 5.46
C LEU A 31 -14.96 -11.72 6.50
N ARG A 32 -15.34 -10.76 7.34
CA ARG A 32 -16.36 -10.94 8.39
C ARG A 32 -17.76 -10.49 7.97
N ALA A 33 -17.93 -9.97 6.76
CA ALA A 33 -19.21 -9.45 6.31
C ALA A 33 -20.17 -10.59 5.91
N GLY A 34 -21.28 -10.69 6.65
CA GLY A 34 -22.30 -11.73 6.46
C GLY A 34 -23.37 -11.43 5.41
N SER A 35 -23.54 -10.17 4.98
CA SER A 35 -24.52 -9.81 3.94
C SER A 35 -23.85 -9.41 2.63
N SER A 36 -24.48 -9.75 1.51
CA SER A 36 -24.02 -9.42 0.16
C SER A 36 -23.91 -7.91 -0.07
N GLU A 37 -24.88 -7.14 0.42
CA GLU A 37 -24.86 -5.67 0.32
C GLU A 37 -23.68 -5.06 1.07
N ARG A 38 -23.42 -5.51 2.31
CA ARG A 38 -22.29 -5.04 3.11
C ARG A 38 -20.96 -5.41 2.45
N ARG A 39 -20.87 -6.62 1.86
CA ARG A 39 -19.70 -7.04 1.09
C ARG A 39 -19.45 -6.14 -0.12
N ALA A 40 -20.50 -5.80 -0.89
CA ALA A 40 -20.37 -4.91 -2.04
C ALA A 40 -19.88 -3.51 -1.65
N ARG A 41 -20.43 -2.94 -0.57
CA ARG A 41 -19.97 -1.65 -0.02
C ARG A 41 -18.50 -1.70 0.41
N LEU A 42 -18.12 -2.74 1.16
CA LEU A 42 -16.73 -2.92 1.62
C LEU A 42 -15.75 -3.14 0.45
N GLN A 43 -16.17 -3.84 -0.61
CA GLN A 43 -15.36 -3.98 -1.82
C GLN A 43 -15.14 -2.64 -2.52
N ALA A 44 -16.17 -1.80 -2.62
CA ALA A 44 -16.04 -0.47 -3.20
C ALA A 44 -15.11 0.43 -2.37
N GLU A 45 -15.21 0.40 -1.04
CA GLU A 45 -14.30 1.13 -0.16
C GLU A 45 -12.86 0.62 -0.25
N LEU A 46 -12.68 -0.70 -0.29
CA LEU A 46 -11.38 -1.33 -0.47
C LEU A 46 -10.73 -0.90 -1.79
N ALA A 47 -11.50 -0.84 -2.90
CA ALA A 47 -11.01 -0.37 -4.19
C ALA A 47 -10.56 1.10 -4.13
N ARG A 48 -11.34 1.98 -3.49
CA ARG A 48 -10.96 3.39 -3.30
C ARG A 48 -9.70 3.53 -2.43
N ALA A 49 -9.61 2.78 -1.33
CA ALA A 49 -8.45 2.80 -0.45
C ALA A 49 -7.18 2.29 -1.15
N ALA A 50 -7.29 1.22 -1.93
CA ALA A 50 -6.20 0.72 -2.76
C ALA A 50 -5.74 1.75 -3.80
N GLY A 51 -6.69 2.48 -4.42
CA GLY A 51 -6.37 3.60 -5.32
C GLY A 51 -5.59 4.72 -4.64
N ARG A 52 -6.01 5.15 -3.44
CA ARG A 52 -5.26 6.16 -2.66
C ARG A 52 -3.86 5.67 -2.29
N LEU A 53 -3.72 4.41 -1.90
CA LEU A 53 -2.42 3.80 -1.60
C LEU A 53 -1.51 3.79 -2.83
N ALA A 54 -2.04 3.47 -4.01
CA ALA A 54 -1.28 3.48 -5.26
C ALA A 54 -0.76 4.88 -5.60
N VAL A 55 -1.61 5.91 -5.48
CA VAL A 55 -1.21 7.32 -5.69
C VAL A 55 -0.11 7.75 -4.70
N LEU A 56 -0.24 7.38 -3.42
CA LEU A 56 0.80 7.66 -2.41
C LEU A 56 2.11 6.92 -2.71
N ALA A 57 2.02 5.70 -3.24
CA ALA A 57 3.19 4.90 -3.58
C ALA A 57 3.92 5.43 -4.83
N ASP A 58 3.20 5.96 -5.81
CA ASP A 58 3.78 6.52 -7.04
C ASP A 58 4.55 7.82 -6.78
N GLY A 59 4.13 8.61 -5.79
CA GLY A 59 4.83 9.82 -5.35
C GLY A 59 6.13 9.58 -4.55
N LEU A 60 6.47 8.32 -4.23
CA LEU A 60 7.70 8.01 -3.50
C LEU A 60 8.91 8.05 -4.45
N PRO A 61 10.03 8.66 -4.05
CA PRO A 61 11.27 8.50 -4.79
C PRO A 61 11.60 7.01 -4.88
N LYS A 62 11.86 6.51 -6.10
CA LYS A 62 12.26 5.12 -6.35
C LYS A 62 13.40 4.78 -5.41
N ALA A 63 13.12 3.96 -4.39
CA ALA A 63 14.17 3.46 -3.53
C ALA A 63 15.17 2.70 -4.42
N PRO A 64 16.49 2.90 -4.26
CA PRO A 64 17.45 2.05 -4.94
C PRO A 64 17.12 0.60 -4.61
N PRO A 65 17.23 -0.32 -5.58
CA PRO A 65 16.87 -1.72 -5.39
C PRO A 65 17.54 -2.20 -4.11
N LEU A 66 16.68 -2.52 -3.15
CA LEU A 66 17.04 -2.97 -1.84
C LEU A 66 17.77 -4.31 -2.03
N THR A 67 19.11 -4.27 -2.16
CA THR A 67 20.00 -5.42 -2.32
C THR A 67 19.50 -6.60 -1.51
N VAL A 68 19.39 -7.76 -2.15
CA VAL A 68 18.78 -9.01 -1.66
C VAL A 68 19.62 -9.61 -0.50
N GLY A 69 19.92 -8.83 0.53
CA GLY A 69 20.36 -9.32 1.82
C GLY A 69 19.14 -9.76 2.59
N VAL A 70 19.20 -10.97 3.16
CA VAL A 70 18.15 -11.56 4.01
C VAL A 70 17.53 -10.49 4.91
N ARG A 71 16.29 -10.10 4.60
CA ARG A 71 15.56 -9.01 5.26
C ARG A 71 15.13 -9.47 6.65
N ARG A 72 16.05 -9.39 7.63
CA ARG A 72 15.84 -9.93 8.99
C ARG A 72 14.72 -9.24 9.77
N SER A 73 14.39 -7.98 9.48
CA SER A 73 13.37 -7.25 10.25
C SER A 73 11.95 -7.47 9.73
N ARG A 74 10.97 -7.60 10.64
CA ARG A 74 9.53 -7.69 10.35
C ARG A 74 9.05 -6.51 9.48
N ARG A 75 9.59 -5.32 9.74
CA ARG A 75 9.28 -4.09 8.98
C ARG A 75 9.73 -4.17 7.53
N ALA A 76 10.95 -4.69 7.29
CA ALA A 76 11.47 -4.85 5.94
C ALA A 76 10.70 -5.92 5.14
N ARG A 77 10.27 -7.00 5.80
CA ARG A 77 9.39 -8.01 5.19
C ARG A 77 8.01 -7.45 4.81
N ARG A 78 7.38 -6.66 5.69
CA ARG A 78 6.12 -5.95 5.38
C ARG A 78 6.28 -5.00 4.19
N ARG A 79 7.37 -4.23 4.14
CA ARG A 79 7.64 -3.29 3.05
C ARG A 79 7.77 -3.99 1.68
N ALA A 80 8.47 -5.12 1.64
CA ALA A 80 8.62 -5.92 0.42
C ALA A 80 7.28 -6.50 -0.08
N LEU A 81 6.38 -6.90 0.83
CA LEU A 81 5.03 -7.35 0.45
C LEU A 81 4.20 -6.21 -0.15
N VAL A 82 4.30 -5.01 0.44
CA VAL A 82 3.62 -3.80 -0.09
C VAL A 82 4.16 -3.43 -1.48
N GLU A 83 5.48 -3.42 -1.66
CA GLU A 83 6.11 -3.14 -2.96
C GLU A 83 5.67 -4.15 -4.04
N ARG A 84 5.61 -5.45 -3.69
CA ARG A 84 5.06 -6.47 -4.59
C ARG A 84 3.58 -6.27 -4.90
N GLY A 85 2.76 -5.94 -3.91
CA GLY A 85 1.34 -5.66 -4.10
C GLY A 85 1.10 -4.47 -5.01
N ALA A 86 1.84 -3.38 -4.80
CA ALA A 86 1.80 -2.19 -5.65
C ALA A 86 2.22 -2.51 -7.10
N ALA A 87 3.33 -3.26 -7.28
CA ALA A 87 3.77 -3.69 -8.61
C ALA A 87 2.71 -4.53 -9.34
N TRP A 88 2.01 -5.42 -8.62
CA TRP A 88 0.93 -6.22 -9.18
C TRP A 88 -0.28 -5.37 -9.61
N ILE A 89 -0.69 -4.39 -8.78
CA ILE A 89 -1.79 -3.46 -9.10
C ILE A 89 -1.45 -2.63 -10.33
N ILE A 90 -0.24 -2.05 -10.39
CA ILE A 90 0.23 -1.25 -11.53
C ILE A 90 0.23 -2.08 -12.81
N ALA A 91 0.78 -3.31 -12.77
CA ALA A 91 0.80 -4.20 -13.93
C ALA A 91 -0.61 -4.56 -14.44
N ARG A 92 -1.59 -4.65 -13.53
CA ARG A 92 -2.98 -4.98 -13.87
C ARG A 92 -3.76 -3.77 -14.40
N CYS A 93 -3.57 -2.59 -13.82
CA CYS A 93 -4.18 -1.35 -14.30
C CYS A 93 -3.58 -0.87 -15.63
N GLY A 94 -2.29 -1.07 -15.86
CA GLY A 94 -1.64 -0.77 -17.14
C GLY A 94 -2.09 -1.65 -18.31
N ARG A 95 -2.78 -2.77 -18.03
CA ARG A 95 -3.32 -3.69 -19.05
C ARG A 95 -4.74 -3.32 -19.51
N ALA A 96 -5.44 -2.44 -18.79
CA ALA A 96 -6.83 -2.05 -19.08
C ALA A 96 -6.94 -0.81 -19.99
N GLY A 97 -5.81 -0.29 -20.48
CA GLY A 97 -5.73 0.89 -21.35
C GLY A 97 -5.16 0.61 -22.75
N ARG A 98 -5.41 -0.57 -23.31
CA ARG A 98 -5.14 -0.89 -24.72
C ARG A 98 -6.35 -1.56 -25.35
#